data_AF-A0A382QFG1-F1
#
_entry.id   AF-A0A382QFG1-F1
#
_cell.length_a   1.000
_cell.length_b   1.000
_cell.length_c   1.000
_cell.angle_alpha   90.00
_cell.angle_beta   90.00
_cell.angle_gamma   90.00
#
_symmetry.space_group_name_H-M   'P 1'
#
loop_
_entity.id
_entity.type
_entity.pdbx_description
1 polymer ?
#
loop_
_entity_poly.entity_id
_entity_poly.type
_entity_poly.pdbx_seq_one_letter_code
_entity_poly.pdbx_strand_id
1 'polypeptide(L)'
;MNLIFPQGLLPGTYKMAAIDFDSTSFKGLKSNSISDIVPLADTLVWLGTGAGLAVLRDTSSIYTITSNAAATAGQLSNETPVGGVTALAASQKTLFAAFATTIQDTTFGNGLIYSTDATGNSIDWTYFDQPVDTEGDSLAPFAKRFFKTLPITVAGFNVTYDAAISGNYIWITSWAGGLRRYNISQKVWERVPLPQDGDQILFTCESSNYEDTQSGDVLKDFYLNPRDPWDGVSDKLVKPHVYGHHNHKA
;
A
#
# COMPACT_ATOMS: atom_id res chain seq x y z
N MET A 1 51.05 1.36 -48.71
CA MET A 1 50.19 2.41 -48.14
C MET A 1 49.17 1.71 -47.26
N ASN A 2 49.44 1.61 -45.95
CA ASN A 2 48.51 0.96 -45.02
C ASN A 2 47.52 2.00 -44.53
N LEU A 3 46.25 1.83 -44.91
CA LEU A 3 45.14 2.62 -44.40
C LEU A 3 44.70 2.00 -43.06
N ILE A 4 44.85 2.78 -41.99
CA ILE A 4 44.26 2.47 -40.67
C ILE A 4 42.93 3.21 -40.62
N PHE A 5 41.84 2.49 -40.43
CA PHE A 5 40.52 3.09 -40.18
C PHE A 5 40.38 3.38 -38.67
N PRO A 6 39.95 4.60 -38.27
CA PRO A 6 39.65 4.89 -36.88
C PRO A 6 38.41 4.12 -36.42
N GLN A 7 38.46 3.51 -35.23
CA GLN A 7 37.25 3.04 -34.55
C GLN A 7 36.34 4.25 -34.28
N GLY A 8 35.09 4.17 -34.71
CA GLY A 8 34.12 5.26 -34.58
C GLY A 8 33.88 5.67 -33.11
N LEU A 9 33.73 6.97 -32.89
CA LEU A 9 33.47 7.61 -31.59
C LEU A 9 32.09 7.29 -30.96
N LEU A 10 31.25 6.51 -31.65
CA LEU A 10 29.93 6.11 -31.17
C LEU A 10 29.81 4.58 -31.27
N PRO A 11 29.28 3.89 -30.25
CA PRO A 11 29.07 2.45 -30.32
C PRO A 11 28.18 2.09 -31.52
N GLY A 12 28.74 1.41 -32.52
CA GLY A 12 28.02 0.99 -33.73
C GLY A 12 27.19 -0.29 -33.55
N THR A 13 27.40 -1.00 -32.45
CA THR A 13 26.69 -2.24 -32.11
C THR A 13 26.42 -2.28 -30.62
N TYR A 14 25.16 -2.13 -30.22
CA TYR A 14 24.70 -2.49 -28.88
C TYR A 14 23.90 -3.78 -28.99
N LYS A 15 24.21 -4.75 -28.13
CA LYS A 15 23.40 -5.95 -27.94
C LYS A 15 22.85 -5.85 -26.53
N MET A 16 21.55 -5.59 -26.41
CA MET A 16 20.89 -5.79 -25.12
C MET A 16 20.90 -7.29 -24.86
N ALA A 17 21.48 -7.70 -23.73
CA ALA A 17 21.34 -9.06 -23.26
C ALA A 17 19.87 -9.26 -22.89
N ALA A 18 19.09 -9.88 -23.78
CA ALA A 18 17.79 -10.42 -23.43
C ALA A 18 18.06 -11.63 -22.52
N ILE A 19 18.17 -11.36 -21.23
CA ILE A 19 18.06 -12.39 -20.20
C ILE A 19 16.56 -12.58 -20.03
N ASP A 20 16.07 -13.82 -20.12
CA ASP A 20 14.68 -14.10 -19.84
C ASP A 20 14.32 -13.60 -18.43
N PHE A 21 13.39 -12.63 -18.36
CA PHE A 21 12.81 -12.20 -17.10
C PHE A 21 11.99 -13.37 -16.54
N ASP A 22 12.15 -13.66 -15.23
CA ASP A 22 11.51 -14.74 -14.48
C ASP A 22 10.74 -15.76 -15.34
N SER A 23 11.32 -16.95 -15.54
CA SER A 23 10.75 -18.00 -16.39
C SER A 23 9.37 -18.49 -15.95
N THR A 24 8.93 -18.15 -14.72
CA THR A 24 7.59 -18.50 -14.23
C THR A 24 6.53 -17.45 -14.60
N SER A 25 6.95 -16.23 -14.92
CA SER A 25 6.07 -15.11 -15.23
C SER A 25 5.29 -15.32 -16.54
N PHE A 26 4.12 -14.70 -16.63
CA PHE A 26 3.31 -14.73 -17.84
C PHE A 26 3.73 -13.62 -18.79
N LYS A 27 4.09 -13.96 -20.03
CA LYS A 27 4.40 -12.98 -21.07
C LYS A 27 3.12 -12.29 -21.55
N GLY A 28 2.97 -11.01 -21.23
CA GLY A 28 1.82 -10.17 -21.53
C GLY A 28 1.06 -9.74 -20.28
N LEU A 29 -0.08 -9.09 -20.50
CA LEU A 29 -1.05 -8.73 -19.46
C LEU A 29 -2.09 -9.84 -19.32
N LYS A 30 -2.45 -10.20 -18.08
CA LYS A 30 -3.58 -11.11 -17.79
C LYS A 30 -4.93 -10.38 -17.69
N SER A 31 -4.93 -9.05 -17.74
CA SER A 31 -6.12 -8.20 -17.68
C SER A 31 -6.04 -7.09 -18.72
N ASN A 32 -7.21 -6.62 -19.16
CA ASN A 32 -7.37 -5.42 -19.98
C ASN A 32 -7.59 -4.15 -19.15
N SER A 33 -7.52 -4.24 -17.82
CA SER A 33 -7.61 -3.09 -16.90
C SER A 33 -6.25 -2.78 -16.31
N ILE A 34 -5.85 -1.50 -16.38
CA ILE A 34 -4.67 -0.94 -15.73
C ILE A 34 -5.17 0.11 -14.74
N SER A 35 -4.95 -0.13 -13.45
CA SER A 35 -5.32 0.77 -12.37
C SER A 35 -4.23 1.81 -12.09
N ASP A 36 -2.96 1.43 -12.29
CA ASP A 36 -1.83 2.25 -11.89
C ASP A 36 -0.61 2.02 -12.78
N ILE A 37 0.21 3.07 -12.96
CA ILE A 37 1.40 3.06 -13.81
C ILE A 37 2.50 3.82 -13.10
N VAL A 38 3.56 3.12 -12.65
CA VAL A 38 4.70 3.76 -11.99
C VAL A 38 6.01 3.43 -12.71
N PRO A 39 6.80 4.44 -13.11
CA PRO A 39 8.18 4.21 -13.52
C PRO A 39 9.03 3.84 -12.30
N LEU A 40 10.00 2.95 -12.49
CA LEU A 40 10.98 2.58 -11.47
C LEU A 40 12.38 2.57 -12.09
N ALA A 41 13.30 3.31 -11.47
CA ALA A 41 14.60 3.62 -12.06
C ALA A 41 14.45 4.19 -13.49
N ASP A 42 15.39 3.87 -14.40
CA ASP A 42 15.42 4.47 -15.75
C ASP A 42 14.76 3.60 -16.83
N THR A 43 14.50 2.31 -16.55
CA THR A 43 14.17 1.33 -17.61
C THR A 43 12.91 0.52 -17.35
N LEU A 44 12.28 0.64 -16.17
CA LEU A 44 11.14 -0.19 -15.80
C LEU A 44 9.88 0.63 -15.67
N VAL A 45 8.77 0.06 -16.12
CA VAL A 45 7.43 0.57 -15.83
C VAL A 45 6.64 -0.56 -15.20
N TRP A 46 6.25 -0.37 -13.94
CA TRP A 46 5.37 -1.28 -13.22
C TRP A 46 3.92 -0.88 -13.44
N LEU A 47 3.06 -1.88 -13.59
CA LEU A 47 1.66 -1.74 -13.92
C LEU A 47 0.81 -2.47 -12.88
N GLY A 48 -0.07 -1.72 -12.22
CA GLY A 48 -1.16 -2.30 -11.45
C GLY A 48 -2.26 -2.75 -12.41
N THR A 49 -2.66 -4.02 -12.36
CA THR A 49 -3.69 -4.55 -13.28
C THR A 49 -4.81 -5.24 -12.50
N GLY A 50 -5.95 -5.44 -13.15
CA GLY A 50 -7.07 -6.20 -12.57
C GLY A 50 -6.77 -7.68 -12.32
N ALA A 51 -5.65 -8.22 -12.84
CA ALA A 51 -5.25 -9.62 -12.67
C ALA A 51 -3.77 -9.76 -12.27
N GLY A 52 -3.34 -8.94 -11.32
CA GLY A 52 -2.01 -9.01 -10.71
C GLY A 52 -1.07 -7.88 -11.12
N LEU A 53 0.16 -7.97 -10.62
CA LEU A 53 1.20 -6.99 -10.87
C LEU A 53 1.95 -7.34 -12.17
N ALA A 54 2.17 -6.34 -13.02
CA ALA A 54 2.92 -6.51 -14.26
C ALA A 54 4.07 -5.51 -14.38
N VAL A 55 5.04 -5.83 -15.22
CA VAL A 55 6.22 -5.01 -15.47
C VAL A 55 6.58 -5.01 -16.95
N LEU A 56 6.80 -3.81 -17.48
CA LEU A 56 7.47 -3.57 -18.75
C LEU A 56 8.97 -3.41 -18.46
N ARG A 57 9.79 -4.32 -19.00
CA ARG A 57 11.24 -4.42 -18.72
C ARG A 57 12.11 -3.79 -19.80
N ASP A 58 11.56 -3.73 -21.02
CA ASP A 58 12.18 -3.20 -22.22
C ASP A 58 11.11 -2.50 -23.06
N THR A 59 11.44 -2.05 -24.27
CA THR A 59 10.49 -1.31 -25.13
C THR A 59 9.33 -2.14 -25.70
N SER A 60 9.27 -3.44 -25.44
CA SER A 60 8.39 -4.39 -26.14
C SER A 60 7.84 -5.55 -25.31
N SER A 61 8.43 -5.86 -24.15
CA SER A 61 8.11 -7.05 -23.36
C SER A 61 7.48 -6.68 -22.02
N ILE A 62 6.19 -7.00 -21.88
CA ILE A 62 5.43 -6.90 -20.64
C ILE A 62 5.31 -8.30 -20.04
N TYR A 63 5.46 -8.40 -18.72
CA TYR A 63 5.30 -9.64 -17.98
C TYR A 63 4.38 -9.43 -16.78
N THR A 64 3.39 -10.30 -16.60
CA THR A 64 2.60 -10.37 -15.37
C THR A 64 3.26 -11.35 -14.42
N ILE A 65 3.59 -10.90 -13.20
CA ILE A 65 4.22 -11.71 -12.16
C ILE A 65 3.31 -12.89 -11.79
N THR A 66 3.91 -14.03 -11.44
CA THR A 66 3.16 -15.21 -10.99
C THR A 66 2.37 -14.89 -9.74
N SER A 67 1.09 -15.27 -9.71
CA SER A 67 0.22 -15.09 -8.56
C SER A 67 0.01 -16.44 -7.86
N ASN A 68 0.16 -16.49 -6.54
CA ASN A 68 0.01 -17.70 -5.73
C ASN A 68 -1.20 -17.56 -4.78
N ALA A 69 -2.21 -18.41 -4.97
CA ALA A 69 -3.42 -18.40 -4.16
C ALA A 69 -3.20 -18.92 -2.72
N ALA A 70 -2.11 -19.63 -2.49
CA ALA A 70 -1.70 -20.15 -1.19
C ALA A 70 -0.62 -19.29 -0.51
N ALA A 71 -0.29 -18.12 -1.06
CA ALA A 71 0.67 -17.20 -0.45
C ALA A 71 0.20 -16.77 0.95
N THR A 72 1.12 -16.78 1.91
CA THR A 72 0.89 -16.33 3.30
C THR A 72 1.88 -15.22 3.64
N ALA A 73 1.49 -14.29 4.52
CA ALA A 73 2.36 -13.21 4.97
C ALA A 73 3.76 -13.72 5.38
N GLY A 74 4.80 -13.02 4.94
CA GLY A 74 6.18 -13.51 5.03
C GLY A 74 7.02 -13.08 3.84
N GLN A 75 8.04 -13.89 3.51
CA GLN A 75 8.86 -13.65 2.32
C GLN A 75 8.31 -14.44 1.14
N LEU A 76 8.17 -13.78 -0.01
CA LEU A 76 7.86 -14.39 -1.29
C LEU A 76 9.00 -14.11 -2.28
N SER A 77 9.19 -14.99 -3.27
CA SER A 77 10.18 -14.79 -4.33
C SER A 77 9.53 -15.01 -5.69
N ASN A 78 9.57 -14.00 -6.56
CA ASN A 78 8.99 -14.00 -7.90
C ASN A 78 7.49 -14.32 -7.97
N GLU A 79 6.79 -14.21 -6.85
CA GLU A 79 5.35 -14.41 -6.79
C GLU A 79 4.67 -13.35 -5.92
N THR A 80 3.42 -13.06 -6.25
CA THR A 80 2.55 -12.15 -5.50
C THR A 80 1.33 -12.90 -4.98
N PRO A 81 0.59 -12.38 -3.98
CA PRO A 81 -0.77 -12.84 -3.73
C PRO A 81 -1.64 -12.69 -4.99
N VAL A 82 -2.73 -13.45 -5.03
CA VAL A 82 -3.78 -13.30 -6.05
C VAL A 82 -4.55 -12.00 -5.87
N GLY A 83 -5.12 -11.47 -6.96
CA GLY A 83 -6.00 -10.31 -6.90
C GLY A 83 -5.62 -9.20 -7.89
N GLY A 84 -6.50 -8.21 -7.98
CA GLY A 84 -6.21 -6.98 -8.72
C GLY A 84 -5.33 -6.06 -7.87
N VAL A 85 -4.40 -5.35 -8.51
CA VAL A 85 -3.58 -4.34 -7.83
C VAL A 85 -4.40 -3.07 -7.67
N THR A 86 -4.55 -2.60 -6.42
CA THR A 86 -5.39 -1.45 -6.08
C THR A 86 -4.62 -0.22 -5.63
N ALA A 87 -3.32 -0.36 -5.37
CA ALA A 87 -2.40 0.76 -5.15
C ALA A 87 -1.00 0.32 -5.56
N LEU A 88 -0.22 1.22 -6.17
CA LEU A 88 1.15 0.94 -6.58
C LEU A 88 2.04 2.17 -6.31
N ALA A 89 3.15 1.96 -5.61
CA ALA A 89 4.08 3.04 -5.28
C ALA A 89 5.53 2.61 -5.54
N ALA A 90 6.31 3.54 -6.08
CA ALA A 90 7.72 3.34 -6.38
C ALA A 90 8.57 4.47 -5.76
N SER A 91 9.76 4.12 -5.27
CA SER A 91 10.76 5.09 -4.84
C SER A 91 12.16 4.51 -5.02
N GLN A 92 12.98 5.14 -5.85
CA GLN A 92 14.31 4.63 -6.25
C GLN A 92 14.21 3.23 -6.87
N LYS A 93 14.58 2.18 -6.12
CA LYS A 93 14.48 0.77 -6.51
C LYS A 93 13.35 0.03 -5.78
N THR A 94 12.75 0.67 -4.80
CA THR A 94 11.76 0.10 -3.92
C THR A 94 10.39 0.15 -4.60
N LEU A 95 9.63 -0.92 -4.46
CA LEU A 95 8.27 -1.03 -4.96
C LEU A 95 7.34 -1.54 -3.85
N PHE A 96 6.15 -0.98 -3.82
CA PHE A 96 5.06 -1.41 -2.96
C PHE A 96 3.80 -1.59 -3.79
N ALA A 97 3.04 -2.66 -3.55
CA ALA A 97 1.74 -2.87 -4.18
C ALA A 97 0.71 -3.41 -3.18
N ALA A 98 -0.53 -2.95 -3.30
CA ALA A 98 -1.67 -3.49 -2.57
C ALA A 98 -2.56 -4.32 -3.50
N PHE A 99 -3.20 -5.35 -2.95
CA PHE A 99 -4.07 -6.26 -3.70
C PHE A 99 -5.48 -6.26 -3.13
N ALA A 100 -6.46 -6.52 -4.00
CA ALA A 100 -7.83 -6.79 -3.60
C ALA A 100 -8.40 -8.01 -4.32
N THR A 101 -9.36 -8.66 -3.66
CA THR A 101 -10.15 -9.76 -4.22
C THR A 101 -11.62 -9.57 -3.91
N THR A 102 -12.49 -10.30 -4.60
CA THR A 102 -13.93 -10.31 -4.37
C THR A 102 -14.38 -11.72 -3.99
N ILE A 103 -15.10 -11.83 -2.88
CA ILE A 103 -15.73 -13.09 -2.43
C ILE A 103 -17.20 -12.77 -2.17
N GLN A 104 -18.11 -13.47 -2.88
CA GLN A 104 -19.58 -13.33 -2.71
C GLN A 104 -20.02 -11.85 -2.66
N ASP A 105 -19.65 -11.08 -3.68
CA ASP A 105 -19.96 -9.64 -3.85
C ASP A 105 -19.37 -8.68 -2.80
N THR A 106 -18.55 -9.18 -1.87
CA THR A 106 -17.79 -8.34 -0.94
C THR A 106 -16.35 -8.20 -1.43
N THR A 107 -15.85 -6.96 -1.47
CA THR A 107 -14.44 -6.69 -1.80
C THR A 107 -13.60 -6.72 -0.54
N PHE A 108 -12.47 -7.43 -0.60
CA PHE A 108 -11.51 -7.60 0.49
C PHE A 108 -10.19 -6.98 0.10
N GLY A 109 -9.53 -6.32 1.05
CA GLY A 109 -8.08 -6.12 0.93
C GLY A 109 -7.41 -7.49 1.03
N ASN A 110 -6.62 -7.85 0.02
CA ASN A 110 -5.94 -9.14 -0.09
C ASN A 110 -4.43 -9.02 0.16
N GLY A 111 -4.08 -8.11 1.06
CA GLY A 111 -2.72 -7.89 1.50
C GLY A 111 -1.88 -7.00 0.59
N LEU A 112 -0.61 -6.89 0.95
CA LEU A 112 0.32 -5.87 0.49
C LEU A 112 1.69 -6.51 0.27
N ILE A 113 2.41 -6.14 -0.79
CA ILE A 113 3.81 -6.55 -0.98
C ILE A 113 4.74 -5.35 -0.99
N TYR A 114 5.95 -5.58 -0.52
CA TYR A 114 7.03 -4.60 -0.48
C TYR A 114 8.35 -5.23 -0.89
N SER A 115 9.05 -4.63 -1.84
CA SER A 115 10.43 -5.00 -2.17
C SER A 115 11.35 -3.79 -2.04
N THR A 116 12.53 -4.00 -1.47
CA THR A 116 13.59 -2.98 -1.41
C THR A 116 14.29 -2.78 -2.75
N ASP A 117 14.30 -3.81 -3.61
CA ASP A 117 14.86 -3.77 -4.96
C ASP A 117 13.99 -4.59 -5.94
N ALA A 118 13.09 -3.90 -6.63
CA ALA A 118 12.26 -4.46 -7.69
C ALA A 118 12.86 -4.24 -9.09
N THR A 119 14.16 -3.95 -9.19
CA THR A 119 14.83 -3.71 -10.48
C THR A 119 15.44 -4.97 -11.10
N GLY A 120 15.70 -5.99 -10.29
CA GLY A 120 16.31 -7.26 -10.72
C GLY A 120 15.37 -8.16 -11.52
N ASN A 121 15.97 -9.19 -12.14
CA ASN A 121 15.24 -10.25 -12.86
C ASN A 121 14.59 -11.28 -11.92
N SER A 122 14.99 -11.26 -10.65
CA SER A 122 14.35 -11.95 -9.54
C SER A 122 14.03 -10.91 -8.49
N ILE A 123 12.84 -10.98 -7.90
CA ILE A 123 12.39 -10.02 -6.89
C ILE A 123 11.89 -10.78 -5.68
N ASP A 124 12.46 -10.42 -4.55
CA ASP A 124 11.99 -10.86 -3.25
C ASP A 124 11.04 -9.81 -2.68
N TRP A 125 9.96 -10.30 -2.08
CA TRP A 125 8.90 -9.49 -1.50
C TRP A 125 8.78 -9.81 -0.02
N THR A 126 8.52 -8.78 0.78
CA THR A 126 7.82 -8.93 2.05
C THR A 126 6.32 -8.80 1.78
N TYR A 127 5.59 -9.88 1.99
CA TYR A 127 4.15 -9.93 1.91
C TYR A 127 3.53 -9.73 3.30
N PHE A 128 2.56 -8.82 3.38
CA PHE A 128 1.75 -8.55 4.56
C PHE A 128 0.30 -8.94 4.28
N ASP A 129 -0.35 -9.56 5.24
CA ASP A 129 -1.82 -9.60 5.24
C ASP A 129 -2.37 -8.17 5.29
N GLN A 130 -3.62 -7.99 4.86
CA GLN A 130 -4.27 -6.68 4.95
C GLN A 130 -4.27 -6.23 6.42
N PRO A 131 -3.71 -5.05 6.76
CA PRO A 131 -3.60 -4.63 8.15
C PRO A 131 -4.98 -4.48 8.80
N VAL A 132 -5.19 -5.26 9.86
CA VAL A 132 -6.37 -5.25 10.73
C VAL A 132 -5.94 -5.06 12.18
N ASP A 133 -6.88 -4.72 13.03
CA ASP A 133 -6.71 -4.51 14.46
C ASP A 133 -7.31 -5.67 15.25
N THR A 134 -6.94 -5.81 16.52
CA THR A 134 -7.65 -6.68 17.47
C THR A 134 -8.85 -5.94 18.07
N GLU A 135 -9.82 -6.68 18.63
CA GLU A 135 -11.00 -6.07 19.29
C GLU A 135 -10.63 -5.11 20.44
N GLY A 136 -9.47 -5.32 21.07
CA GLY A 136 -8.97 -4.49 22.18
C GLY A 136 -8.27 -3.20 21.75
N ASP A 137 -7.93 -3.05 20.47
CA ASP A 137 -7.10 -1.94 19.95
C ASP A 137 -7.90 -0.64 19.76
N SER A 138 -8.66 -0.25 20.79
CA SER A 138 -9.42 1.01 20.81
C SER A 138 -8.55 2.23 21.14
N LEU A 139 -7.32 1.99 21.63
CA LEU A 139 -6.33 3.01 21.97
C LEU A 139 -5.09 2.84 21.07
N ALA A 140 -5.00 3.63 20.01
CA ALA A 140 -3.93 3.54 19.03
C ALA A 140 -2.69 4.33 19.47
N PRO A 141 -1.48 3.73 19.45
CA PRO A 141 -0.26 4.50 19.63
C PRO A 141 0.05 5.33 18.39
N PHE A 142 0.48 6.58 18.60
CA PHE A 142 1.02 7.44 17.55
C PHE A 142 1.97 8.47 18.17
N ALA A 143 3.18 8.57 17.61
CA ALA A 143 4.19 9.55 18.03
C ALA A 143 4.46 9.55 19.56
N LYS A 144 4.57 8.37 20.17
CA LYS A 144 4.76 8.13 21.62
C LYS A 144 3.59 8.57 22.52
N ARG A 145 2.45 8.87 21.94
CA ARG A 145 1.18 9.19 22.60
C ARG A 145 0.09 8.27 22.07
N PHE A 146 -1.16 8.53 22.44
CA PHE A 146 -2.29 7.70 22.05
C PHE A 146 -3.48 8.52 21.54
N PHE A 147 -4.37 7.86 20.79
CA PHE A 147 -5.68 8.39 20.41
C PHE A 147 -6.73 7.28 20.39
N LYS A 148 -7.99 7.64 20.66
CA LYS A 148 -9.10 6.67 20.68
C LYS A 148 -9.62 6.45 19.25
N THR A 149 -9.99 5.20 18.94
CA THR A 149 -10.44 4.82 17.60
C THR A 149 -11.29 3.56 17.63
N LEU A 150 -12.14 3.37 16.62
CA LEU A 150 -12.83 2.11 16.40
C LEU A 150 -11.84 1.09 15.79
N PRO A 151 -11.67 -0.11 16.37
CA PRO A 151 -10.83 -1.16 15.78
C PRO A 151 -11.44 -1.75 14.50
N ILE A 152 -10.60 -2.05 13.52
CA ILE A 152 -10.98 -2.69 12.25
C ILE A 152 -10.49 -4.12 12.23
N THR A 153 -11.37 -5.05 12.62
CA THR A 153 -10.98 -6.44 12.93
C THR A 153 -11.05 -7.40 11.74
N VAL A 154 -11.50 -6.92 10.57
CA VAL A 154 -11.67 -7.76 9.37
C VAL A 154 -11.14 -7.05 8.11
N ALA A 155 -10.71 -7.86 7.13
CA ALA A 155 -10.20 -7.36 5.85
C ALA A 155 -11.32 -7.03 4.83
N GLY A 156 -12.55 -7.51 5.07
CA GLY A 156 -13.71 -7.18 4.25
C GLY A 156 -14.01 -5.69 4.33
N PHE A 157 -14.22 -5.05 3.18
CA PHE A 157 -14.36 -3.59 3.04
C PHE A 157 -13.15 -2.79 3.53
N ASN A 158 -12.00 -3.43 3.77
CA ASN A 158 -10.75 -2.79 4.16
C ASN A 158 -9.75 -2.81 2.98
N VAL A 159 -10.19 -2.35 1.82
CA VAL A 159 -9.36 -2.30 0.61
C VAL A 159 -8.43 -1.10 0.68
N THR A 160 -7.14 -1.30 0.36
CA THR A 160 -6.16 -0.22 0.18
C THR A 160 -6.29 0.38 -1.23
N TYR A 161 -6.53 1.68 -1.34
CA TYR A 161 -6.77 2.37 -2.61
C TYR A 161 -5.61 3.25 -3.08
N ASP A 162 -4.70 3.63 -2.19
CA ASP A 162 -3.55 4.44 -2.55
C ASP A 162 -2.38 4.16 -1.59
N ALA A 163 -1.17 4.42 -2.06
CA ALA A 163 0.06 4.24 -1.32
C ALA A 163 1.14 5.24 -1.72
N ALA A 164 2.02 5.57 -0.77
CA ALA A 164 3.18 6.41 -1.04
C ALA A 164 4.40 5.94 -0.25
N ILE A 165 5.59 6.01 -0.84
CA ILE A 165 6.85 5.73 -0.14
C ILE A 165 7.55 7.06 0.12
N SER A 166 7.82 7.38 1.39
CA SER A 166 8.52 8.61 1.77
C SER A 166 9.38 8.41 3.01
N GLY A 167 10.68 8.72 2.88
CA GLY A 167 11.66 8.50 3.93
C GLY A 167 11.69 7.04 4.39
N ASN A 168 11.46 6.82 5.68
CA ASN A 168 11.45 5.50 6.31
C ASN A 168 10.03 4.89 6.41
N TYR A 169 9.07 5.44 5.68
CA TYR A 169 7.67 5.05 5.78
C TYR A 169 7.06 4.67 4.44
N ILE A 170 6.20 3.66 4.48
CA ILE A 170 5.21 3.37 3.43
C ILE A 170 3.87 3.80 3.98
N TRP A 171 3.18 4.71 3.31
CA TRP A 171 1.86 5.20 3.67
C TRP A 171 0.83 4.47 2.83
N ILE A 172 -0.30 4.12 3.44
CA ILE A 172 -1.44 3.52 2.75
C ILE A 172 -2.73 4.20 3.20
N THR A 173 -3.69 4.31 2.29
CA THR A 173 -5.07 4.69 2.61
C THR A 173 -5.99 3.55 2.26
N SER A 174 -6.66 2.99 3.27
CA SER A 174 -7.68 1.96 3.12
C SER A 174 -9.06 2.49 3.45
N TRP A 175 -10.11 1.90 2.89
CA TRP A 175 -11.50 2.28 3.21
C TRP A 175 -11.78 2.17 4.71
N ALA A 176 -11.89 0.94 5.24
CA ALA A 176 -12.11 0.77 6.68
C ALA A 176 -10.86 1.11 7.50
N GLY A 177 -9.66 0.75 7.03
CA GLY A 177 -8.41 0.88 7.79
C GLY A 177 -7.87 2.30 7.93
N GLY A 178 -8.44 3.27 7.21
CA GLY A 178 -8.03 4.68 7.22
C GLY A 178 -6.60 4.89 6.72
N LEU A 179 -5.99 5.99 7.18
CA LEU A 179 -4.57 6.26 6.93
C LEU A 179 -3.69 5.45 7.89
N ARG A 180 -2.81 4.63 7.34
CA ARG A 180 -1.77 3.91 8.08
C ARG A 180 -0.40 4.17 7.47
N ARG A 181 0.63 3.96 8.28
CA ARG A 181 2.01 3.92 7.79
C ARG A 181 2.75 2.72 8.34
N TYR A 182 3.59 2.10 7.50
CA TYR A 182 4.55 1.09 7.91
C TYR A 182 5.90 1.76 8.13
N ASN A 183 6.47 1.60 9.33
CA ASN A 183 7.84 2.00 9.60
C ASN A 183 8.78 0.89 9.10
N ILE A 184 9.56 1.18 8.06
CA ILE A 184 10.44 0.18 7.42
C ILE A 184 11.52 -0.31 8.38
N SER A 185 12.14 0.60 9.14
CA SER A 185 13.20 0.27 10.11
C SER A 185 12.67 -0.51 11.32
N GLN A 186 11.53 -0.10 11.87
CA GLN A 186 10.95 -0.73 13.07
C GLN A 186 10.06 -1.93 12.74
N LYS A 187 9.72 -2.12 11.47
CA LYS A 187 8.86 -3.18 10.94
C LYS A 187 7.49 -3.25 11.60
N VAL A 188 6.88 -2.08 11.82
CA VAL A 188 5.58 -1.95 12.50
C VAL A 188 4.61 -1.10 11.69
N TRP A 189 3.34 -1.51 11.65
CA TRP A 189 2.24 -0.70 11.12
C TRP A 189 1.68 0.19 12.23
N GLU A 190 1.48 1.47 11.92
CA GLU A 190 0.91 2.47 12.83
C GLU A 190 -0.32 3.11 12.19
N ARG A 191 -1.38 3.31 12.97
CA ARG A 191 -2.51 4.15 12.57
C ARG A 191 -2.12 5.61 12.71
N VAL A 192 -2.63 6.45 11.80
CA VAL A 192 -2.31 7.88 11.77
C VAL A 192 -3.60 8.67 12.00
N PRO A 193 -3.68 9.49 13.06
CA PRO A 193 -4.85 10.33 13.27
C PRO A 193 -4.89 11.44 12.22
N LEU A 194 -6.09 11.75 11.75
CA LEU A 194 -6.37 12.84 10.81
C LEU A 194 -7.16 13.94 11.52
N PRO A 195 -7.14 15.19 11.01
CA PRO A 195 -7.98 16.25 11.53
C PRO A 195 -9.47 15.88 11.58
N GLN A 196 -10.16 16.52 12.53
CA GLN A 196 -11.60 16.41 12.73
C GLN A 196 -12.39 17.00 11.56
N ASP A 197 -13.57 16.47 11.25
CA ASP A 197 -14.55 17.09 10.36
C ASP A 197 -14.76 18.54 10.84
N GLY A 198 -14.46 19.50 9.96
CA GLY A 198 -14.50 20.93 10.27
C GLY A 198 -13.19 21.52 10.82
N ASP A 199 -12.21 20.70 11.20
CA ASP A 199 -10.86 21.14 11.58
C ASP A 199 -9.90 21.02 10.38
N GLN A 200 -9.13 22.07 10.11
CA GLN A 200 -8.12 22.04 9.04
C GLN A 200 -6.79 21.42 9.49
N ILE A 201 -6.53 21.41 10.80
CA ILE A 201 -5.22 21.08 11.37
C ILE A 201 -5.43 20.23 12.63
N LEU A 202 -4.60 19.21 12.79
CA LEU A 202 -4.47 18.44 14.02
C LEU A 202 -3.06 18.63 14.61
N PHE A 203 -2.95 19.30 15.74
CA PHE A 203 -1.67 19.51 16.43
C PHE A 203 -1.34 18.36 17.37
N THR A 204 -0.69 17.32 16.84
CA THR A 204 -0.26 16.13 17.61
C THR A 204 1.01 16.35 18.44
N CYS A 205 1.72 17.45 18.23
CA CYS A 205 2.93 17.80 18.99
C CYS A 205 2.61 18.61 20.26
N GLU A 206 1.48 19.31 20.29
CA GLU A 206 1.10 20.20 21.39
C GLU A 206 0.61 19.39 22.60
N SER A 207 1.29 19.51 23.74
CA SER A 207 0.98 18.72 24.94
C SER A 207 -0.36 19.10 25.56
N SER A 208 -0.83 20.35 25.39
CA SER A 208 -2.14 20.75 25.94
C SER A 208 -3.33 19.99 25.35
N ASN A 209 -3.16 19.40 24.15
CA ASN A 209 -4.18 18.62 23.47
C ASN A 209 -4.33 17.20 24.04
N TYR A 210 -3.50 16.81 25.01
CA TYR A 210 -3.51 15.47 25.59
C TYR A 210 -3.98 15.48 27.04
N GLU A 211 -4.72 14.43 27.42
CA GLU A 211 -5.05 14.06 28.79
C GLU A 211 -4.06 13.00 29.28
N ASP A 212 -3.50 13.21 30.48
CA ASP A 212 -2.65 12.21 31.13
C ASP A 212 -3.54 11.11 31.70
N THR A 213 -3.28 9.88 31.29
CA THR A 213 -4.06 8.71 31.70
C THR A 213 -3.12 7.61 32.20
N GLN A 214 -3.67 6.57 32.82
CA GLN A 214 -2.87 5.41 33.24
C GLN A 214 -2.15 4.72 32.06
N SER A 215 -2.65 4.88 30.83
CA SER A 215 -2.04 4.35 29.61
C SER A 215 -1.04 5.30 28.95
N GLY A 216 -0.90 6.54 29.45
CA GLY A 216 -0.09 7.62 28.89
C GLY A 216 -0.93 8.78 28.35
N ASP A 217 -0.29 9.70 27.62
CA ASP A 217 -0.93 10.87 27.00
C ASP A 217 -1.93 10.44 25.91
N VAL A 218 -3.22 10.73 26.10
CA VAL A 218 -4.30 10.44 25.13
C VAL A 218 -4.85 11.73 24.53
N LEU A 219 -5.04 11.78 23.22
CA LEU A 219 -5.58 12.96 22.54
C LEU A 219 -7.02 13.25 23.02
N LYS A 220 -7.25 14.46 23.54
CA LYS A 220 -8.54 14.92 24.06
C LYS A 220 -9.56 15.09 22.94
N ASP A 221 -10.84 14.86 23.27
CA ASP A 221 -11.99 15.14 22.42
C ASP A 221 -11.83 14.58 20.99
N PHE A 222 -11.15 13.45 20.86
CA PHE A 222 -10.82 12.83 19.58
C PHE A 222 -11.21 11.35 19.58
N TYR A 223 -11.92 10.95 18.52
CA TYR A 223 -12.24 9.57 18.24
C TYR A 223 -12.27 9.33 16.73
N LEU A 224 -11.39 8.46 16.22
CA LEU A 224 -11.39 8.07 14.81
C LEU A 224 -12.40 6.94 14.58
N ASN A 225 -13.41 7.20 13.75
CA ASN A 225 -14.41 6.22 13.35
C ASN A 225 -14.51 6.13 11.81
N PRO A 226 -13.96 5.07 11.18
CA PRO A 226 -13.91 4.95 9.73
C PRO A 226 -15.16 4.29 9.11
N ARG A 227 -16.24 4.12 9.88
CA ARG A 227 -17.53 3.68 9.33
C ARG A 227 -18.06 4.69 8.32
N ASP A 228 -19.02 4.27 7.51
CA ASP A 228 -19.69 5.22 6.63
C ASP A 228 -20.52 6.23 7.45
N PRO A 229 -20.59 7.49 6.99
CA PRO A 229 -21.52 8.45 7.56
C PRO A 229 -22.96 8.01 7.38
N TRP A 230 -23.84 8.57 8.21
CA TRP A 230 -25.27 8.33 8.08
C TRP A 230 -25.75 8.79 6.70
N ASP A 231 -26.50 7.92 6.01
CA ASP A 231 -26.96 8.09 4.63
C ASP A 231 -28.04 9.19 4.43
N GLY A 232 -28.53 9.78 5.51
CA GLY A 232 -29.52 10.85 5.47
C GLY A 232 -30.96 10.38 5.28
N VAL A 233 -31.18 9.08 5.03
CA VAL A 233 -32.48 8.53 4.63
C VAL A 233 -32.95 7.38 5.52
N SER A 234 -32.03 6.63 6.11
CA SER A 234 -32.34 5.60 7.10
C SER A 234 -32.68 6.21 8.45
N ASP A 235 -33.41 5.50 9.30
CA ASP A 235 -33.63 5.93 10.69
C ASP A 235 -32.28 6.08 11.40
N LYS A 236 -31.93 7.32 11.79
CA LYS A 236 -30.65 7.60 12.45
C LYS A 236 -30.65 7.02 13.85
N LEU A 237 -29.86 5.96 14.07
CA LEU A 237 -29.65 5.39 15.39
C LEU A 237 -28.96 6.39 16.32
N VAL A 238 -29.57 6.66 17.49
CA VAL A 238 -29.03 7.58 18.51
C VAL A 238 -28.03 6.86 19.43
N LYS A 239 -27.09 6.13 18.84
CA LYS A 239 -26.03 5.44 19.58
C LYS A 239 -24.67 6.07 19.23
N PRO A 240 -23.82 6.39 20.24
CA PRO A 240 -22.49 6.94 19.98
C PRO A 240 -21.69 6.04 19.03
N HIS A 241 -20.97 6.67 18.09
CA HIS A 241 -20.03 6.00 17.17
C HIS A 241 -20.66 4.91 16.27
N VAL A 242 -21.98 4.88 16.10
CA VAL A 242 -22.61 3.92 15.19
C VAL A 242 -22.30 4.22 13.74
N TYR A 243 -22.37 5.50 13.37
CA TYR A 243 -21.98 5.98 12.05
C TYR A 243 -20.60 6.60 12.13
N GLY A 244 -19.89 6.55 11.01
CA GLY A 244 -18.73 7.39 10.85
C GLY A 244 -19.14 8.84 10.88
N HIS A 245 -18.36 9.60 11.59
CA HIS A 245 -18.19 11.01 11.34
C HIS A 245 -16.69 11.05 11.20
N HIS A 246 -16.15 11.52 10.08
CA HIS A 246 -14.71 11.49 9.92
C HIS A 246 -14.15 12.47 10.95
N ASN A 247 -13.86 11.96 12.14
CA ASN A 247 -13.28 12.65 13.29
C ASN A 247 -14.21 13.79 13.82
N HIS A 248 -15.16 13.56 14.75
CA HIS A 248 -16.01 14.63 15.33
C HIS A 248 -15.73 14.86 16.81
N LYS A 249 -15.80 16.14 17.26
CA LYS A 249 -15.67 16.53 18.67
C LYS A 249 -16.85 15.95 19.45
N ALA A 250 -16.56 15.19 20.50
CA ALA A 250 -17.57 14.74 21.46
C ALA A 250 -18.01 15.91 22.35
#